data_AF-A0A3D2SS20-F1
#
_entry.id   AF-A0A3D2SS20-F1
#
_cell.length_a   1.000
_cell.length_b   1.000
_cell.length_c   1.000
_cell.angle_alpha   90.00
_cell.angle_beta   90.00
_cell.angle_gamma   90.00
#
_symmetry.space_group_name_H-M   'P 1'
#
loop_
_entity.id
_entity.type
_entity.pdbx_description
1 polymer ?
#
loop_
_entity_poly.entity_id
_entity_poly.type
_entity_poly.pdbx_seq_one_letter_code
_entity_poly.pdbx_strand_id
1 'polypeptide(L)'
;MSKDIIAILTALITAFSTLMAVFITNYFNMKSLERNLRSQFQLKSYEIKLNKLEDFYELFEKWEANFSITYLNYLYFHNKKISESELHELMKNTTGFSNIFQKMMALLNIHFPELEEDYKKVNLARSEVVKYLKIERNINIEDFVQAQESFEEVAKKFKKQISLFAQKYKEII
;
A
#
# COMPACT_ATOMS: atom_id res chain seq x y z
N MET A 1 34.88 66.53 -21.15
CA MET A 1 34.80 65.11 -21.52
C MET A 1 34.08 65.03 -22.86
N SER A 2 34.65 64.43 -23.90
CA SER A 2 34.01 64.39 -25.23
C SER A 2 32.73 63.55 -25.19
N LYS A 3 31.71 63.94 -25.95
CA LYS A 3 30.41 63.27 -26.02
C LYS A 3 30.54 61.76 -26.34
N ASP A 4 31.56 61.40 -27.11
CA ASP A 4 31.84 60.02 -27.51
C ASP A 4 32.28 59.15 -26.33
N ILE A 5 33.08 59.68 -25.39
CA ILE A 5 33.50 58.94 -24.19
C ILE A 5 32.29 58.68 -23.28
N ILE A 6 31.37 59.65 -23.18
CA ILE A 6 30.13 59.50 -22.40
C ILE A 6 29.23 58.44 -23.06
N ALA A 7 29.12 58.43 -24.39
CA ALA A 7 28.35 57.42 -25.13
C ALA A 7 28.92 56.00 -24.93
N ILE A 8 30.25 55.84 -24.99
CA ILE A 8 30.93 54.57 -24.77
C ILE A 8 30.72 54.07 -23.33
N LEU A 9 30.88 54.93 -22.32
CA LEU A 9 30.63 54.58 -20.93
C LEU A 9 29.18 54.16 -20.68
N THR A 10 28.23 54.88 -21.28
CA THR A 10 26.79 54.56 -21.16
C THR A 10 26.47 53.19 -21.77
N ALA A 11 27.03 52.90 -22.95
CA ALA A 11 26.88 51.60 -23.60
C ALA A 11 27.48 50.45 -22.76
N LEU A 12 28.66 50.67 -22.18
CA LEU A 12 29.32 49.70 -21.30
C LEU A 12 28.50 49.43 -20.02
N ILE A 13 28.00 50.47 -19.37
CA ILE A 13 27.16 50.34 -18.16
C ILE A 13 25.88 49.59 -18.50
N THR A 14 25.26 49.89 -19.65
CA THR A 14 24.03 49.22 -20.10
C THR A 14 24.26 47.73 -20.37
N ALA A 15 25.34 47.40 -21.09
CA ALA A 15 25.70 46.02 -21.37
C ALA A 15 26.01 45.23 -20.08
N PHE A 16 26.80 45.82 -19.17
CA PHE A 16 27.10 45.19 -17.88
C PHE A 16 25.85 45.00 -17.02
N SER A 17 24.98 46.01 -16.95
CA SER A 17 23.72 45.94 -16.21
C SER A 17 22.79 44.87 -16.77
N THR A 18 22.75 44.71 -18.10
CA THR A 18 21.94 43.68 -18.77
C THR A 18 22.48 42.28 -18.46
N LEU A 19 23.80 42.08 -18.58
CA LEU A 19 24.44 40.79 -18.23
C LEU A 19 24.24 40.43 -16.76
N MET A 20 24.37 41.41 -15.86
CA MET A 20 24.13 41.22 -14.43
C MET A 20 22.67 40.85 -14.16
N ALA A 21 21.70 41.54 -14.79
CA ALA A 21 20.28 41.23 -14.65
C ALA A 21 19.93 39.82 -15.14
N VAL A 22 20.47 39.41 -16.30
CA VAL A 22 20.29 38.05 -16.84
C VAL A 22 20.92 37.01 -15.91
N PHE A 23 22.12 37.26 -15.38
CA PHE A 23 22.77 36.37 -14.43
C PHE A 23 21.95 36.18 -13.16
N ILE A 24 21.48 37.27 -12.55
CA ILE A 24 20.64 37.25 -11.35
C ILE A 24 19.34 36.49 -11.63
N THR A 25 18.67 36.79 -12.75
CA THR A 25 17.43 36.14 -13.15
C THR A 25 17.62 34.64 -13.35
N ASN A 26 18.67 34.23 -14.05
CA ASN A 26 19.00 32.82 -14.26
C ASN A 26 19.31 32.10 -12.93
N TYR A 27 20.03 32.74 -12.02
CA TYR A 27 20.30 32.19 -10.69
C TYR A 27 19.01 31.93 -9.90
N PHE A 28 18.10 32.92 -9.83
CA PHE A 28 16.83 32.74 -9.15
C PHE A 28 15.90 31.72 -9.83
N ASN A 29 15.88 31.71 -11.18
CA ASN A 29 15.13 30.71 -11.95
C ASN A 29 15.62 29.30 -11.66
N MET A 30 16.94 29.08 -11.64
CA MET A 30 17.51 27.76 -11.35
C MET A 30 17.20 27.31 -9.92
N LYS A 31 17.31 28.21 -8.94
CA LYS A 31 16.96 27.93 -7.54
C LYS A 31 15.46 27.64 -7.36
N SER A 32 14.60 28.37 -8.07
CA SER A 32 13.15 28.13 -8.08
C SER A 32 12.83 26.78 -8.71
N LEU A 33 13.44 26.47 -9.85
CA LEU A 33 13.28 25.19 -10.55
C LEU A 33 13.71 24.02 -9.68
N GLU A 34 14.85 24.11 -8.99
CA GLU A 34 15.32 23.05 -8.09
C GLU A 34 14.32 22.79 -6.94
N ARG A 35 13.79 23.86 -6.33
CA ARG A 35 12.77 23.74 -5.28
C ARG A 35 11.49 23.10 -5.80
N ASN A 36 11.03 23.51 -6.98
CA ASN A 36 9.84 22.95 -7.61
C ASN A 36 10.03 21.47 -7.96
N LEU A 37 11.19 21.09 -8.50
CA LEU A 37 11.51 19.68 -8.80
C LEU A 37 11.52 18.84 -7.53
N ARG A 38 12.17 19.31 -6.45
CA ARG A 38 12.17 18.60 -5.16
C ARG A 38 10.76 18.39 -4.63
N SER A 39 9.90 19.42 -4.68
CA SER A 39 8.50 19.32 -4.27
C SER A 39 7.72 18.31 -5.14
N GLN A 40 7.89 18.37 -6.46
CA GLN A 40 7.25 17.41 -7.38
C GLN A 40 7.72 15.97 -7.14
N PHE A 41 9.00 15.76 -6.87
CA PHE A 41 9.51 14.41 -6.53
C PHE A 41 8.91 13.90 -5.23
N GLN A 42 8.74 14.76 -4.22
CA GLN A 42 8.09 14.39 -2.97
C GLN A 42 6.62 14.02 -3.19
N LEU A 43 5.84 14.89 -3.85
CA LEU A 43 4.43 14.62 -4.18
C LEU A 43 4.27 13.31 -4.95
N LYS A 44 5.08 13.11 -6.01
CA LYS A 44 5.06 11.88 -6.80
C LYS A 44 5.42 10.65 -5.97
N SER A 45 6.36 10.76 -5.03
CA SER A 45 6.69 9.66 -4.12
C SER A 45 5.51 9.31 -3.22
N TYR A 46 4.78 10.30 -2.70
CA TYR A 46 3.59 10.08 -1.89
C TYR A 46 2.45 9.46 -2.69
N GLU A 47 2.18 9.95 -3.91
CA GLU A 47 1.19 9.36 -4.82
C GLU A 47 1.50 7.89 -5.12
N ILE A 48 2.76 7.55 -5.43
CA ILE A 48 3.17 6.16 -5.67
C ILE A 48 2.92 5.31 -4.42
N LYS A 49 3.31 5.80 -3.24
CA LYS A 49 3.08 5.07 -1.98
C LYS A 49 1.59 4.87 -1.70
N LEU A 50 0.76 5.89 -1.89
CA LEU A 50 -0.68 5.79 -1.70
C LEU A 50 -1.29 4.75 -2.65
N ASN A 51 -0.96 4.81 -3.95
CA ASN A 51 -1.44 3.84 -4.93
C ASN A 51 -1.01 2.41 -4.57
N LYS A 52 0.23 2.22 -4.11
CA LYS A 52 0.72 0.91 -3.67
C LYS A 52 0.03 0.41 -2.41
N LEU A 53 -0.41 1.31 -1.53
CA LEU A 53 -1.12 0.99 -0.31
C LEU A 53 -2.57 0.59 -0.60
N GLU A 54 -3.20 1.24 -1.56
CA GLU A 54 -4.52 0.86 -2.10
C GLU A 54 -4.45 -0.51 -2.79
N ASP A 55 -3.43 -0.75 -3.64
CA ASP A 55 -3.14 -2.08 -4.22
C ASP A 55 -3.00 -3.15 -3.11
N PHE A 56 -2.27 -2.83 -2.04
CA PHE A 56 -2.06 -3.75 -0.92
C PHE A 56 -3.36 -4.04 -0.16
N TYR A 57 -4.17 -3.02 0.10
CA TYR A 57 -5.48 -3.17 0.73
C TYR A 57 -6.38 -4.12 -0.07
N GLU A 58 -6.50 -3.90 -1.38
CA GLU A 58 -7.35 -4.71 -2.26
C GLU A 58 -6.87 -6.18 -2.28
N LEU A 59 -5.56 -6.41 -2.35
CA LEU A 59 -5.00 -7.76 -2.31
C LEU A 59 -5.24 -8.44 -0.96
N PHE A 60 -5.12 -7.70 0.14
CA PHE A 60 -5.40 -8.22 1.48
C PHE A 60 -6.88 -8.58 1.64
N GLU A 61 -7.80 -7.74 1.16
CA GLU A 61 -9.25 -8.00 1.22
C GLU A 61 -9.63 -9.25 0.41
N LYS A 62 -9.07 -9.40 -0.80
CA LYS A 62 -9.24 -10.64 -1.59
C LYS A 62 -8.69 -11.85 -0.85
N TRP A 63 -7.49 -11.73 -0.29
CA TRP A 63 -6.85 -12.80 0.47
C TRP A 63 -7.69 -13.23 1.68
N GLU A 64 -8.17 -12.28 2.49
CA GLU A 64 -9.04 -12.52 3.63
C GLU A 64 -10.35 -13.19 3.22
N ALA A 65 -11.07 -12.63 2.24
CA ALA A 65 -12.35 -13.15 1.79
C ALA A 65 -12.26 -14.62 1.35
N ASN A 66 -11.17 -14.98 0.67
CA ASN A 66 -10.93 -16.36 0.25
C ASN A 66 -10.73 -17.33 1.41
N PHE A 67 -10.02 -16.89 2.45
CA PHE A 67 -9.90 -17.68 3.68
C PHE A 67 -11.24 -17.79 4.39
N SER A 68 -12.00 -16.70 4.53
CA SER A 68 -13.34 -16.74 5.13
C SER A 68 -14.29 -17.69 4.39
N ILE A 69 -14.27 -17.70 3.06
CA ILE A 69 -15.06 -18.66 2.24
C ILE A 69 -14.63 -20.09 2.53
N THR A 70 -13.32 -20.34 2.56
CA THR A 70 -12.78 -21.67 2.87
C THR A 70 -13.22 -22.13 4.25
N TYR A 71 -13.13 -21.26 5.26
CA TYR A 71 -13.51 -21.58 6.63
C TYR A 71 -15.00 -21.87 6.75
N LEU A 72 -15.84 -21.08 6.08
CA LEU A 72 -17.28 -21.30 6.03
C LEU A 72 -17.63 -22.65 5.39
N ASN A 73 -16.95 -23.04 4.31
CA ASN A 73 -17.15 -24.34 3.67
C ASN A 73 -16.80 -25.50 4.62
N TYR A 74 -15.67 -25.40 5.33
CA TYR A 74 -15.31 -26.38 6.35
C TYR A 74 -16.29 -26.39 7.53
N LEU A 75 -16.83 -25.23 7.91
CA LEU A 75 -17.84 -25.13 8.96
C LEU A 75 -19.13 -25.84 8.56
N TYR A 76 -19.58 -25.68 7.31
CA TYR A 76 -20.73 -26.42 6.79
C TYR A 76 -20.49 -27.93 6.72
N PHE A 77 -19.29 -28.34 6.33
CA PHE A 77 -18.89 -29.75 6.30
C PHE A 77 -18.93 -30.37 7.70
N HIS A 78 -18.32 -29.70 8.69
CA HIS A 78 -18.30 -30.18 10.08
C HIS A 78 -19.69 -30.18 10.72
N ASN A 79 -20.56 -29.24 10.35
CA ASN A 79 -21.98 -29.22 10.71
C ASN A 79 -22.86 -30.23 9.94
N LYS A 80 -22.25 -31.11 9.12
CA LYS A 80 -22.95 -32.12 8.30
C LYS A 80 -24.00 -31.53 7.36
N LYS A 81 -23.82 -30.27 6.95
CA LYS A 81 -24.67 -29.59 5.97
C LYS A 81 -24.28 -29.92 4.53
N ILE A 82 -23.01 -30.26 4.32
CA ILE A 82 -22.46 -30.71 3.05
C ILE A 82 -21.63 -31.98 3.26
N SER A 83 -21.55 -32.79 2.22
CA SER A 83 -20.70 -33.97 2.11
C SER A 83 -19.25 -33.61 1.79
N GLU A 84 -18.35 -34.60 1.94
CA GLU A 84 -16.95 -34.45 1.56
C GLU A 84 -16.77 -34.19 0.06
N SER A 85 -17.61 -34.82 -0.78
CA SER A 85 -17.60 -34.61 -2.24
C SER A 85 -17.93 -33.15 -2.58
N GLU A 86 -18.97 -32.60 -1.95
CA GLU A 86 -19.37 -31.19 -2.14
C GLU A 86 -18.28 -30.23 -1.63
N LEU A 87 -17.66 -30.53 -0.48
CA LEU A 87 -16.51 -29.76 -0.01
C LEU A 87 -15.37 -29.78 -1.03
N HIS A 88 -15.03 -30.94 -1.59
CA HIS A 88 -13.97 -31.06 -2.58
C HIS A 88 -14.26 -30.24 -3.85
N GLU A 89 -15.52 -30.25 -4.33
CA GLU A 89 -15.95 -29.43 -5.46
C GLU A 89 -15.82 -27.93 -5.17
N LEU A 90 -16.27 -27.47 -3.99
CA LEU A 90 -16.15 -26.07 -3.57
C LEU A 90 -14.68 -25.63 -3.46
N MET A 91 -13.80 -26.53 -3.02
CA MET A 91 -12.38 -26.24 -2.88
C MET A 91 -11.62 -26.25 -4.22
N LYS A 92 -12.14 -26.87 -5.28
CA LYS A 92 -11.44 -26.97 -6.59
C LYS A 92 -11.25 -25.61 -7.29
N ASN A 93 -12.12 -24.64 -6.99
CA ASN A 93 -12.09 -23.31 -7.61
C ASN A 93 -11.10 -22.31 -6.96
N THR A 94 -10.27 -22.77 -6.01
CA THR A 94 -9.39 -21.92 -5.19
C THR A 94 -7.98 -21.69 -5.76
N THR A 95 -7.68 -22.14 -6.98
CA THR A 95 -6.30 -22.20 -7.52
C THR A 95 -5.64 -20.84 -7.84
N GLY A 96 -6.35 -19.72 -7.79
CA GLY A 96 -5.81 -18.38 -8.10
C GLY A 96 -4.99 -17.69 -7.00
N PHE A 97 -4.86 -18.28 -5.81
CA PHE A 97 -4.44 -17.56 -4.60
C PHE A 97 -2.94 -17.34 -4.42
N SER A 98 -2.11 -18.21 -5.00
CA SER A 98 -0.65 -18.12 -4.84
C SER A 98 -0.12 -16.77 -5.35
N ASN A 99 -0.62 -16.30 -6.50
CA ASN A 99 -0.21 -15.02 -7.09
C ASN A 99 -0.64 -13.81 -6.24
N ILE A 100 -1.86 -13.83 -5.70
CA ILE A 100 -2.38 -12.75 -4.83
C ILE A 100 -1.51 -12.63 -3.59
N PHE A 101 -1.24 -13.74 -2.92
CA PHE A 101 -0.42 -13.76 -1.72
C PHE A 101 1.02 -13.29 -1.99
N GLN A 102 1.65 -13.78 -3.07
CA GLN A 102 3.00 -13.35 -3.45
C GLN A 102 3.07 -11.84 -3.70
N LYS A 103 2.11 -11.29 -4.45
CA LYS A 103 2.05 -9.84 -4.72
C LYS A 103 1.81 -9.03 -3.44
N MET A 104 0.91 -9.50 -2.58
CA MET A 104 0.64 -8.88 -1.27
C MET A 104 1.90 -8.82 -0.41
N MET A 105 2.63 -9.94 -0.28
CA MET A 105 3.86 -10.00 0.51
C MET A 105 4.99 -9.17 -0.10
N ALA A 106 5.08 -9.10 -1.42
CA ALA A 106 6.04 -8.22 -2.09
C ALA A 106 5.78 -6.75 -1.76
N LEU A 107 4.51 -6.31 -1.80
CA LEU A 107 4.15 -4.94 -1.42
C LEU A 107 4.45 -4.66 0.06
N LEU A 108 4.12 -5.59 0.96
CA LEU A 108 4.41 -5.46 2.39
C LEU A 108 5.91 -5.27 2.62
N ASN A 109 6.74 -6.14 2.04
CA ASN A 109 8.18 -6.15 2.30
C ASN A 109 8.93 -4.99 1.64
N ILE A 110 8.48 -4.53 0.47
CA ILE A 110 9.17 -3.48 -0.31
C ILE A 110 8.68 -2.08 0.09
N HIS A 111 7.37 -1.91 0.24
CA HIS A 111 6.75 -0.59 0.35
C HIS A 111 6.23 -0.27 1.75
N PHE A 112 5.84 -1.27 2.55
CA PHE A 112 5.17 -1.07 3.84
C PHE A 112 5.73 -1.95 4.97
N PRO A 113 7.05 -2.00 5.20
CA PRO A 113 7.64 -2.80 6.27
C PRO A 113 7.08 -2.43 7.66
N GLU A 114 6.57 -1.21 7.84
CA GLU A 114 5.92 -0.76 9.06
C GLU A 114 4.64 -1.53 9.42
N LEU A 115 4.00 -2.21 8.46
CA LEU A 115 2.79 -3.01 8.66
C LEU A 115 3.11 -4.49 8.99
N GLU A 116 4.37 -4.90 8.96
CA GLU A 116 4.77 -6.31 9.09
C GLU A 116 4.34 -6.91 10.44
N GLU A 117 4.54 -6.19 11.53
CA GLU A 117 4.17 -6.66 12.87
C GLU A 117 2.66 -6.81 13.06
N ASP A 118 1.86 -5.94 12.44
CA ASP A 118 0.41 -6.08 12.48
C ASP A 118 -0.06 -7.24 11.58
N TYR A 119 0.60 -7.46 10.43
CA TYR A 119 0.34 -8.61 9.59
C TYR A 119 0.69 -9.94 10.30
N LYS A 120 1.77 -9.99 11.08
CA LYS A 120 2.13 -11.18 11.88
C LYS A 120 0.98 -11.60 12.81
N LYS A 121 0.29 -10.65 13.43
CA LYS A 121 -0.89 -10.91 14.27
C LYS A 121 -2.03 -11.55 13.47
N VAL A 122 -2.29 -11.04 12.26
CA VAL A 122 -3.29 -11.64 11.34
C VAL A 122 -2.90 -13.07 11.00
N ASN A 123 -1.64 -13.32 10.64
CA ASN A 123 -1.19 -14.65 10.26
C ASN A 123 -1.20 -15.65 11.44
N LEU A 124 -0.95 -15.19 12.67
CA LEU A 124 -1.11 -15.99 13.87
C LEU A 124 -2.59 -16.36 14.09
N ALA A 125 -3.51 -15.40 14.04
CA ALA A 125 -4.94 -15.67 14.15
C ALA A 125 -5.42 -16.64 13.06
N ARG A 126 -4.94 -16.47 11.81
CA ARG A 126 -5.21 -17.40 10.71
C ARG A 126 -4.73 -18.82 11.01
N SER A 127 -3.54 -18.96 11.59
CA SER A 127 -2.97 -20.27 11.93
C SER A 127 -3.81 -21.02 12.97
N GLU A 128 -4.52 -20.30 13.85
CA GLU A 128 -5.47 -20.89 14.79
C GLU A 128 -6.69 -21.48 14.07
N VAL A 129 -7.21 -20.80 13.05
CA VAL A 129 -8.34 -21.30 12.24
C VAL A 129 -7.96 -22.51 11.40
N VAL A 130 -6.74 -22.52 10.84
CA VAL A 130 -6.24 -23.61 9.99
C VAL A 130 -6.26 -24.98 10.69
N LYS A 131 -6.19 -25.02 12.02
CA LYS A 131 -6.25 -26.26 12.81
C LYS A 131 -7.54 -27.06 12.56
N TYR A 132 -8.62 -26.39 12.18
CA TYR A 132 -9.95 -26.96 11.95
C TYR A 132 -10.20 -27.40 10.49
N LEU A 133 -9.28 -27.11 9.57
CA LEU A 133 -9.39 -27.45 8.14
C LEU A 133 -8.93 -28.89 7.86
N LYS A 134 -9.43 -29.84 8.64
CA LYS A 134 -9.12 -31.26 8.52
C LYS A 134 -10.42 -32.04 8.36
N ILE A 135 -10.41 -33.01 7.45
CA ILE A 135 -11.57 -33.89 7.18
C ILE A 135 -11.76 -34.89 8.34
N GLU A 136 -10.65 -35.38 8.89
CA GLU A 136 -10.63 -36.39 9.95
C GLU A 136 -10.50 -35.71 11.32
N ARG A 137 -11.64 -35.41 11.97
CA ARG A 137 -11.77 -35.18 13.44
C ARG A 137 -13.21 -34.89 13.83
N ASN A 138 -13.57 -35.30 15.04
CA ASN A 138 -14.67 -34.67 15.76
C ASN A 138 -14.11 -33.34 16.29
N ILE A 139 -14.37 -32.24 15.59
CA ILE A 139 -13.93 -30.90 16.02
C ILE A 139 -14.98 -30.27 16.94
N ASN A 140 -14.52 -29.41 17.86
CA ASN A 140 -15.42 -28.52 18.55
C ASN A 140 -15.82 -27.38 17.60
N ILE A 141 -17.10 -27.32 17.23
CA ILE A 141 -17.63 -26.31 16.31
C ILE A 141 -17.59 -24.92 16.96
N GLU A 142 -17.83 -24.83 18.27
CA GLU A 142 -17.82 -23.55 19.00
C GLU A 142 -16.42 -22.94 18.98
N ASP A 143 -15.38 -23.74 19.23
CA ASP A 143 -13.99 -23.28 19.16
C ASP A 143 -13.58 -22.87 17.74
N PHE A 144 -14.11 -23.55 16.71
CA PHE A 144 -13.86 -23.19 15.32
C PHE A 144 -14.50 -21.83 14.97
N VAL A 145 -15.77 -21.62 15.34
CA VAL A 145 -16.46 -20.34 15.14
C VAL A 145 -15.72 -19.22 15.86
N GLN A 146 -15.33 -19.43 17.12
CA GLN A 146 -14.59 -18.44 17.89
C GLN A 146 -13.23 -18.11 17.26
N ALA A 147 -12.52 -19.10 16.74
CA ALA A 147 -11.26 -18.88 16.03
C ALA A 147 -11.48 -18.05 14.75
N GLN A 148 -12.54 -18.34 13.99
CA GLN A 148 -12.91 -17.58 12.79
C GLN A 148 -13.26 -16.13 13.13
N GLU A 149 -14.13 -15.89 14.12
CA GLU A 149 -14.49 -14.54 14.56
C GLU A 149 -13.26 -13.75 15.03
N SER A 150 -12.35 -14.40 15.77
CA SER A 150 -11.10 -13.78 16.18
C SER A 150 -10.21 -13.40 14.99
N PHE A 151 -10.13 -14.24 13.96
CA PHE A 151 -9.40 -13.92 12.74
C PHE A 151 -10.01 -12.72 12.01
N GLU A 152 -11.33 -12.70 11.83
CA GLU A 152 -12.05 -11.61 11.16
C GLU A 152 -11.91 -10.27 11.91
N GLU A 153 -11.97 -10.29 13.23
CA GLU A 153 -11.73 -9.09 14.05
C GLU A 153 -10.30 -8.55 13.91
N VAL A 154 -9.29 -9.44 13.92
CA VAL A 154 -7.89 -9.04 13.71
C VAL A 154 -7.66 -8.53 12.29
N ALA A 155 -8.23 -9.19 11.27
CA ALA A 155 -8.16 -8.75 9.88
C ALA A 155 -8.82 -7.38 9.68
N LYS A 156 -9.98 -7.14 10.30
CA LYS A 156 -10.67 -5.84 10.30
C LYS A 156 -9.85 -4.75 10.96
N LYS A 157 -9.17 -5.04 12.08
CA LYS A 157 -8.24 -4.11 12.72
C LYS A 157 -7.05 -3.80 11.81
N PHE A 158 -6.50 -4.80 11.12
CA PHE A 158 -5.42 -4.60 10.17
C PHE A 158 -5.84 -3.73 8.99
N LYS A 159 -7.02 -3.98 8.39
CA LYS A 159 -7.60 -3.11 7.34
C LYS A 159 -7.72 -1.65 7.81
N LYS A 160 -8.17 -1.43 9.05
CA LYS A 160 -8.20 -0.08 9.64
C LYS A 160 -6.81 0.56 9.74
N GLN A 161 -5.78 -0.20 10.13
CA GLN A 161 -4.42 0.32 10.15
C GLN A 161 -3.97 0.75 8.76
N ILE A 162 -4.18 -0.08 7.73
CA ILE A 162 -3.88 0.28 6.33
C ILE A 162 -4.59 1.59 5.95
N SER A 163 -5.88 1.73 6.27
CA SER A 163 -6.64 2.96 5.98
C SER A 163 -6.10 4.19 6.72
N LEU A 164 -5.66 4.05 7.97
CA LEU A 164 -5.03 5.15 8.74
C LEU A 164 -3.70 5.57 8.10
N PHE A 165 -2.92 4.62 7.60
CA PHE A 165 -1.71 4.93 6.82
C PHE A 165 -2.04 5.69 5.53
N ALA A 166 -3.11 5.31 4.82
CA ALA A 166 -3.54 5.99 3.60
C ALA A 166 -3.98 7.44 3.88
N GLN A 167 -4.68 7.68 4.99
CA GLN A 167 -5.10 9.03 5.39
C GLN A 167 -3.91 9.97 5.63
N LYS A 168 -2.85 9.48 6.28
CA LYS A 168 -1.61 10.25 6.48
C LYS A 168 -0.98 10.71 5.16
N TYR A 169 -1.03 9.87 4.12
CA TYR A 169 -0.50 10.24 2.81
C TYR A 169 -1.41 11.23 2.07
N LYS A 170 -2.72 11.16 2.26
CA LYS A 170 -3.69 12.13 1.69
C LYS A 170 -3.59 13.52 2.30
N GLU A 171 -3.15 13.65 3.55
CA GLU A 171 -2.92 14.97 4.16
C GLU A 171 -1.66 15.68 3.64
N ILE A 172 -0.76 14.95 2.96
CA ILE A 172 0.50 15.47 2.44
C ILE A 172 0.40 15.89 0.97
N ILE A 173 -0.50 15.26 0.20
CA ILE A 173 -0.81 15.56 -1.21
C ILE A 173 -1.83 16.69 -1.26
#